data_AF-A0A357ZJG5-F1
#
_entry.id   AF-A0A357ZJG5-F1
#
_cell.length_a   1.000
_cell.length_b   1.000
_cell.length_c   1.000
_cell.angle_alpha   90.00
_cell.angle_beta   90.00
_cell.angle_gamma   90.00
#
_symmetry.space_group_name_H-M   'P 1'
#
loop_
_entity.id
_entity.type
_entity.pdbx_description
1 polymer ?
#
loop_
_entity_poly.entity_id
_entity_poly.type
_entity_poly.pdbx_seq_one_letter_code
_entity_poly.pdbx_strand_id
1 'polypeptide(L)' 'MRKVMIHPASYQNCQAAIDRAFELFPVAIKGRKVVIKPNVLRAAHPEEAITTHPAVLETVVRAVEA' A
#
# COMPACT_ATOMS: atom_id res chain seq x y z
N MET A 1 17.32 11.07 9.96
CA MET A 1 16.49 10.66 11.12
C MET A 1 15.57 9.54 10.66
N ARG A 2 15.43 8.43 11.39
CA ARG A 2 14.47 7.38 11.02
C ARG A 2 13.05 7.83 11.37
N LYS A 3 12.11 7.66 10.45
CA LYS A 3 10.70 8.04 10.63
C LYS A 3 9.86 6.80 10.39
N VAL A 4 8.97 6.49 11.32
CA VAL A 4 8.07 5.33 11.28
C VAL A 4 6.64 5.86 11.45
N MET A 5 5.70 5.34 10.67
CA MET A 5 4.28 5.60 10.84
C MET A 5 3.62 4.35 11.42
N ILE A 6 2.84 4.54 12.48
CA ILE A 6 1.90 3.54 13.01
C ILE A 6 0.53 4.19 12.90
N HIS A 7 -0.39 3.56 12.16
CA HIS A 7 -1.72 4.11 11.90
C HIS A 7 -2.77 2.99 12.04
N PRO A 8 -3.81 3.16 12.88
CA PRO A 8 -4.92 2.23 12.94
C PRO A 8 -5.63 2.14 11.58
N ALA A 9 -5.84 0.93 11.07
CA ALA A 9 -6.53 0.69 9.80
C ALA A 9 -7.11 -0.72 9.75
N SER A 10 -8.05 -0.89 8.82
CA SER A 10 -8.66 -2.14 8.39
C SER A 10 -8.61 -2.19 6.86
N TYR A 11 -8.90 -3.34 6.26
CA TYR A 11 -8.97 -3.43 4.81
C TYR A 11 -10.08 -2.54 4.22
N GLN A 12 -11.16 -2.30 4.96
CA GLN A 12 -12.30 -1.48 4.54
C GLN A 12 -11.99 0.03 4.53
N ASN A 13 -11.00 0.49 5.30
CA ASN A 13 -10.67 1.91 5.45
C ASN A 13 -9.18 2.24 5.23
N CYS A 14 -8.45 1.34 4.57
CA CYS A 14 -6.99 1.47 4.38
C CYS A 14 -6.58 2.70 3.54
N GLN A 15 -7.50 3.31 2.78
CA GLN A 15 -7.26 4.53 2.01
C GLN A 15 -6.65 5.66 2.84
N ALA A 16 -7.26 6.02 3.97
CA ALA A 16 -6.76 7.11 4.80
C ALA A 16 -5.32 6.86 5.30
N ALA A 17 -5.00 5.59 5.61
CA ALA A 17 -3.65 5.23 6.05
C ALA A 17 -2.62 5.30 4.90
N ILE A 18 -3.02 4.92 3.69
CA ILE A 18 -2.15 4.97 2.51
C ILE A 18 -1.91 6.41 2.06
N ASP A 19 -2.95 7.25 2.01
CA ASP A 19 -2.81 8.69 1.71
C ASP A 19 -1.84 9.34 2.71
N ARG A 20 -2.02 9.03 4.00
CA ARG A 20 -1.14 9.52 5.05
C ARG A 20 0.31 9.04 4.89
N ALA A 21 0.51 7.81 4.38
CA ALA A 21 1.85 7.31 4.08
C ALA A 21 2.51 8.11 2.95
N PHE A 22 1.80 8.40 1.85
CA PHE A 22 2.35 9.18 0.73
C PHE A 22 2.66 10.63 1.13
N GLU A 23 1.85 11.25 1.99
CA GLU A 23 2.15 12.56 2.57
C GLU A 23 3.41 12.55 3.44
N LEU A 24 3.57 11.52 4.28
CA LEU A 24 4.68 11.44 5.22
C LEU A 24 5.99 10.99 4.56
N PHE A 25 5.89 10.25 3.46
CA PHE A 25 6.98 9.62 2.70
C PHE A 25 6.78 9.87 1.20
N PRO A 26 6.94 11.12 0.73
CA PRO A 26 6.72 11.47 -0.67
C PRO A 26 7.68 10.69 -1.58
N VAL A 27 7.15 10.14 -2.68
CA VAL A 27 7.92 9.39 -3.67
C VAL A 27 7.80 10.07 -5.03
N ALA A 28 8.91 10.45 -5.65
CA ALA A 28 8.93 11.12 -6.95
C ALA A 28 8.76 10.12 -8.10
N ILE A 29 7.51 9.75 -8.40
CA ILE A 29 7.18 8.67 -9.35
C ILE A 29 6.47 9.13 -10.63
N LYS A 30 6.05 10.41 -10.72
CA LYS A 30 5.36 10.95 -11.89
C LYS A 30 6.16 10.75 -13.18
N GLY A 31 5.50 10.22 -14.21
CA GLY A 31 6.10 9.96 -15.53
C GLY A 31 7.09 8.80 -15.55
N ARG A 32 7.17 7.99 -14.49
CA ARG A 32 8.05 6.82 -14.41
C ARG A 32 7.26 5.54 -14.61
N LYS A 33 7.94 4.50 -15.10
CA LYS A 33 7.44 3.13 -15.02
C LYS A 33 7.65 2.62 -13.59
N VAL A 34 6.56 2.40 -12.86
CA VAL A 34 6.57 1.97 -11.46
C VAL A 34 6.22 0.50 -11.38
N VAL A 35 6.99 -0.27 -10.61
CA VAL A 35 6.66 -1.64 -10.25
C VAL A 35 6.22 -1.65 -8.79
N ILE A 36 5.02 -2.14 -8.54
CA ILE A 36 4.51 -2.39 -7.19
C ILE A 36 4.82 -3.84 -6.84
N LYS A 37 5.51 -4.06 -5.72
CA LYS A 37 5.87 -5.40 -5.22
C LYS A 37 4.95 -5.77 -4.04
N PRO A 38 3.80 -6.42 -4.28
CA PRO A 38 3.03 -7.03 -3.19
C PRO A 38 3.77 -8.24 -2.62
N ASN A 39 3.45 -8.61 -1.38
CA ASN A 39 3.92 -9.85 -0.79
C ASN A 39 2.97 -10.98 -1.24
N VAL A 40 3.47 -11.95 -2.02
CA VAL A 40 2.69 -13.05 -2.59
C VAL A 40 3.44 -14.37 -2.39
N LEU A 41 3.65 -14.78 -1.14
CA LEU A 41 4.52 -15.92 -0.81
C LEU A 41 4.05 -17.25 -1.44
N ARG A 42 2.74 -17.52 -1.37
CA ARG A 42 2.06 -18.64 -2.05
C ARG A 42 0.60 -18.28 -2.29
N ALA A 43 -0.09 -19.05 -3.12
CA ALA A 43 -1.54 -18.97 -3.24
C ALA A 43 -2.20 -19.24 -1.88
N ALA A 44 -2.98 -18.27 -1.41
CA ALA A 44 -3.69 -18.31 -0.13
C ALA A 44 -4.81 -17.27 -0.17
N HIS A 45 -5.81 -17.43 0.68
CA HIS A 45 -6.81 -16.41 0.86
C HIS A 45 -6.23 -15.18 1.61
N PRO A 46 -6.69 -13.95 1.32
CA PRO A 46 -6.16 -12.73 1.93
C PRO A 46 -6.19 -12.70 3.46
N GLU A 47 -7.23 -13.28 4.06
CA GLU A 47 -7.45 -13.39 5.51
C GLU A 47 -6.41 -14.26 6.22
N GLU A 48 -5.69 -15.12 5.48
CA GLU A 48 -4.60 -15.94 6.04
C GLU A 48 -3.32 -15.12 6.26
N ALA A 49 -3.26 -13.87 5.80
CA ALA A 49 -2.10 -12.97 5.89
C ALA A 49 -0.79 -13.52 5.28
N ILE A 50 -0.91 -14.50 4.38
CA ILE A 50 0.21 -15.07 3.59
C ILE A 50 0.46 -14.26 2.31
N THR A 51 -0.60 -13.65 1.77
CA THR A 51 -0.56 -12.75 0.62
C THR A 51 -1.10 -11.37 1.02
N THR A 52 -0.61 -10.31 0.38
CA THR A 52 -1.13 -8.96 0.57
C THR A 52 -2.60 -8.90 0.19
N HIS A 53 -3.41 -8.27 1.03
CA HIS A 53 -4.84 -8.12 0.80
C HIS A 53 -5.11 -7.23 -0.43
N PRO A 54 -5.99 -7.63 -1.37
CA PRO A 54 -6.24 -6.89 -2.62
C PRO A 54 -6.61 -5.43 -2.42
N ALA A 55 -7.44 -5.11 -1.42
CA ALA A 55 -7.82 -3.72 -1.10
C ALA A 55 -6.60 -2.80 -0.87
N VAL A 56 -5.54 -3.29 -0.22
CA VAL A 56 -4.31 -2.51 -0.01
C VAL A 56 -3.61 -2.25 -1.34
N LEU A 57 -3.50 -3.28 -2.18
CA LEU A 57 -2.84 -3.17 -3.48
C LEU A 57 -3.61 -2.23 -4.40
N GLU A 58 -4.94 -2.36 -4.49
CA GLU A 58 -5.80 -1.50 -5.30
C GLU A 58 -5.64 -0.02 -4.92
N THR A 59 -5.67 0.28 -3.62
CA THR A 59 -5.50 1.65 -3.16
C THR A 59 -4.11 2.22 -3.49
N VAL A 60 -3.05 1.42 -3.35
CA VAL A 60 -1.70 1.86 -3.74
C VAL A 60 -1.61 2.10 -5.24
N VAL A 61 -2.21 1.24 -6.07
CA VAL A 61 -2.27 1.44 -7.53
C VAL A 61 -2.95 2.76 -7.85
N ARG A 62 -4.13 3.04 -7.28
CA ARG A 62 -4.85 4.31 -7.49
C ARG A 62 -4.00 5.52 -7.09
N ALA A 63 -3.27 5.45 -5.98
CA ALA A 63 -2.40 6.54 -5.53
C ALA A 63 -1.18 6.77 -6.45
N VAL A 64 -0.69 5.72 -7.10
CA VAL A 64 0.45 5.78 -8.04
C VAL A 64 0.02 6.27 -9.42
N GLU A 65 -1.23 6.00 -9.82
CA GLU A 65 -1.78 6.40 -11.13
C GLU A 65 -2.41 7.81 -11.14
N ALA A 66 -2.64 8.42 -9.98
CA ALA A 66 -3.16 9.79 -9.84
C ALA A 66 -2.14 10.87 -10.25
#